data_AF-A0A0E9XLW7-F1
#
_entry.id   AF-A0A0E9XLW7-F1
#
_cell.length_a   1.000
_cell.length_b   1.000
_cell.length_c   1.000
_cell.angle_alpha   90.00
_cell.angle_beta   90.00
_cell.angle_gamma   90.00
#
_symmetry.space_group_name_H-M   'P 1'
#
loop_
_entity.id
_entity.type
_entity.pdbx_description
1 polymer ?
#
loop_
_entity_poly.entity_id
_entity_poly.type
_entity_poly.pdbx_seq_one_letter_code
_entity_poly.pdbx_strand_id
1 'polypeptide(L)'
;MITGLQDIEKCRQQLHDINVPLEAFEYIDQGRNPQLYTKECLERALAKNEQVKGKIDTMTKFKSLLISELGKVFPEEMAQYKAIHGDDPPS
;
A
#
# COMPACT_ATOMS: atom_id res chain seq x y z
N MET A 1 -20.07 35.49 22.26
CA MET A 1 -20.31 34.44 21.25
C MET A 1 -19.74 34.85 19.89
N ILE A 2 -20.09 36.04 19.37
CA ILE A 2 -19.61 36.54 18.07
C ILE A 2 -18.08 36.75 18.03
N THR A 3 -17.49 37.28 19.10
CA THR A 3 -16.03 37.45 19.23
C THR A 3 -15.26 36.13 19.15
N GLY A 4 -15.77 35.07 19.78
CA GLY A 4 -15.14 33.74 19.73
C GLY A 4 -15.09 33.15 18.32
N LEU A 5 -16.15 33.33 17.51
CA LEU A 5 -16.16 32.89 16.11
C LEU A 5 -15.17 33.68 15.25
N GLN A 6 -15.01 34.98 15.52
CA GLN A 6 -14.02 35.83 14.83
C GLN A 6 -12.59 35.41 15.13
N ASP A 7 -12.30 34.97 16.35
CA ASP A 7 -10.96 34.49 16.71
C ASP A 7 -10.65 33.13 16.08
N ILE A 8 -11.64 32.24 15.94
CA ILE A 8 -11.50 30.98 15.21
C ILE A 8 -11.14 31.22 13.74
N GLU A 9 -11.80 32.18 13.07
CA GLU A 9 -11.50 32.50 11.66
C GLU A 9 -10.07 33.05 11.49
N LYS A 10 -9.57 33.83 12.45
CA LYS A 10 -8.15 34.27 12.44
C LYS A 10 -7.20 33.08 12.59
N CYS A 11 -7.51 32.13 13.47
CA CYS A 11 -6.70 30.93 13.67
C CYS A 11 -6.70 30.00 12.46
N ARG A 12 -7.78 29.97 11.66
CA ARG A 12 -7.84 29.17 10.43
C ARG A 12 -6.70 29.49 9.47
N GLN A 13 -6.25 30.74 9.42
CA GLN A 13 -5.11 31.16 8.58
C GLN A 13 -3.79 30.50 9.00
N GLN A 14 -3.71 29.93 10.19
CA GLN A 14 -2.53 29.19 10.66
C GLN A 14 -2.53 27.72 10.21
N LEU A 15 -3.65 27.24 9.66
CA LEU A 15 -3.87 25.83 9.30
C LEU A 15 -4.00 25.62 7.78
N HIS A 16 -3.53 26.55 6.96
CA HIS A 16 -3.73 26.56 5.51
C HIS A 16 -3.30 25.28 4.78
N ASP A 17 -2.32 24.54 5.32
CA ASP A 17 -1.78 23.32 4.71
C ASP A 17 -2.34 22.02 5.31
N ILE A 18 -3.39 22.09 6.14
CA ILE A 18 -4.01 20.91 6.74
C ILE A 18 -5.23 20.49 5.92
N ASN A 19 -5.11 19.36 5.24
CA ASN A 19 -6.24 18.69 4.59
C ASN A 19 -6.83 17.63 5.53
N VAL A 20 -8.14 17.73 5.76
CA VAL A 20 -8.91 16.75 6.53
C VAL A 20 -9.59 15.78 5.56
N PRO A 21 -9.37 14.46 5.67
CA PRO A 21 -10.08 13.47 4.87
C PRO A 21 -11.59 13.55 5.07
N LEU A 22 -12.36 13.48 3.98
CA LEU A 22 -13.82 13.59 4.04
C LEU A 22 -14.45 12.44 4.83
N GLU A 23 -13.83 11.27 4.75
CA GLU A 23 -14.23 10.05 5.44
C GLU A 23 -14.18 10.22 6.97
N ALA A 24 -13.32 11.11 7.49
CA ALA A 24 -13.29 11.41 8.92
C ALA A 24 -14.53 12.18 9.38
N PHE A 25 -15.18 12.96 8.49
CA PHE A 25 -16.43 13.66 8.83
C PHE A 25 -17.57 12.68 9.10
N GLU A 26 -17.62 11.54 8.42
CA GLU A 26 -18.63 10.51 8.68
C GLU A 26 -18.55 9.98 10.12
N TYR A 27 -17.35 9.85 10.68
CA TYR A 27 -17.17 9.48 12.08
C TYR A 27 -17.68 10.57 13.01
N ILE A 28 -17.43 11.84 12.70
CA ILE A 28 -17.88 12.99 13.49
C ILE A 28 -19.41 13.08 13.47
N ASP A 29 -20.03 13.00 12.30
CA ASP A 29 -21.49 13.12 12.11
C ASP A 29 -22.25 12.00 12.83
N GLN A 30 -21.64 10.82 12.94
CA GLN A 30 -22.18 9.68 13.69
C GLN A 30 -21.86 9.73 15.20
N GLY A 31 -21.15 10.75 15.68
CA GLY A 31 -20.72 10.87 17.08
C GLY A 31 -19.63 9.87 17.49
N ARG A 32 -18.93 9.27 16.52
CA ARG A 32 -17.83 8.32 16.73
C ARG A 32 -16.50 9.06 16.85
N ASN A 33 -15.52 8.42 17.47
CA ASN A 33 -14.18 9.00 17.60
C ASN A 33 -13.48 9.06 16.22
N PRO A 34 -13.09 10.24 15.70
CA PRO A 34 -12.43 10.39 14.40
C PRO A 34 -11.08 9.69 14.30
N GLN A 35 -10.42 9.42 15.43
CA GLN A 35 -9.16 8.65 15.45
C GLN A 35 -9.35 7.19 15.00
N LEU A 36 -10.58 6.68 15.01
CA LEU A 36 -10.90 5.36 14.46
C LEU A 36 -10.66 5.32 12.95
N TYR A 37 -10.97 6.40 12.21
CA TYR A 37 -10.64 6.49 10.79
C TYR A 37 -9.13 6.32 10.57
N THR A 38 -8.32 7.06 11.33
CA THR A 38 -6.85 6.98 11.24
C THR A 38 -6.36 5.56 11.52
N LYS A 39 -6.89 4.94 12.58
CA LYS A 39 -6.57 3.55 12.93
C LYS A 39 -6.92 2.58 11.79
N GLU A 40 -8.14 2.62 11.29
CA GLU A 40 -8.60 1.73 10.22
C GLU A 40 -7.81 1.93 8.91
N CYS A 41 -7.43 3.17 8.61
CA CYS A 41 -6.60 3.48 7.44
C CYS A 41 -5.22 2.83 7.56
N LEU A 42 -4.58 2.95 8.72
CA LEU A 42 -3.28 2.31 8.99
C LEU A 42 -3.38 0.79 8.95
N GLU A 43 -4.40 0.21 9.58
CA GLU A 43 -4.62 -1.25 9.59
C GLU A 43 -4.87 -1.77 8.18
N ARG A 44 -5.66 -1.07 7.36
CA ARG A 44 -5.91 -1.42 5.95
C ARG A 44 -4.65 -1.32 5.11
N ALA A 45 -3.83 -0.29 5.32
CA ALA A 45 -2.55 -0.12 4.63
C ALA A 45 -1.59 -1.27 4.96
N LEU A 46 -1.49 -1.64 6.25
CA LEU A 46 -0.70 -2.76 6.71
C LEU A 46 -1.17 -4.07 6.08
N ALA A 47 -2.46 -4.40 6.18
CA ALA A 47 -3.02 -5.62 5.62
C ALA A 47 -2.80 -5.71 4.10
N LYS A 48 -2.95 -4.59 3.38
CA LYS A 48 -2.69 -4.53 1.93
C LYS A 48 -1.21 -4.74 1.62
N ASN A 49 -0.30 -4.20 2.42
CA ASN A 49 1.13 -4.40 2.26
C ASN A 49 1.50 -5.89 2.43
N GLU A 50 1.04 -6.51 3.53
CA GLU A 50 1.26 -7.94 3.79
C GLU A 50 0.69 -8.82 2.68
N GLN A 51 -0.52 -8.51 2.19
CA GLN A 51 -1.14 -9.23 1.09
C GLN A 51 -0.32 -9.12 -0.21
N VAL A 52 0.14 -7.92 -0.55
CA VAL A 52 0.95 -7.69 -1.76
C VAL A 52 2.30 -8.40 -1.63
N LYS A 53 2.94 -8.33 -0.47
CA LYS A 53 4.17 -9.05 -0.18
C LYS A 53 4.00 -10.55 -0.35
N GLY A 54 2.96 -11.15 0.22
CA GLY A 54 2.67 -12.58 0.06
C GLY A 54 2.44 -12.99 -1.40
N LYS A 55 1.83 -12.12 -2.22
CA LYS A 55 1.70 -12.35 -3.67
C LYS A 55 3.05 -12.32 -4.39
N ILE A 56 3.90 -11.36 -4.06
CA ILE A 56 5.26 -11.25 -4.61
C ILE A 56 6.05 -12.51 -4.26
N ASP A 57 6.10 -12.88 -2.98
CA ASP A 57 6.83 -14.05 -2.49
C ASP A 57 6.36 -15.35 -3.18
N THR A 58 5.05 -15.52 -3.31
CA THR A 58 4.46 -16.70 -3.98
C THR A 58 4.80 -16.73 -5.47
N MET A 59 4.72 -15.59 -6.16
CA MET A 59 5.01 -15.50 -7.59
C MET A 59 6.50 -15.73 -7.86
N THR A 60 7.36 -15.14 -7.03
CA THR A 60 8.81 -15.36 -7.06
C THR A 60 9.13 -16.84 -6.87
N LYS A 61 8.57 -17.49 -5.85
CA LYS A 61 8.75 -18.93 -5.61
C LYS A 61 8.26 -19.78 -6.78
N PHE A 62 7.09 -19.45 -7.33
CA PHE A 62 6.52 -20.15 -8.48
C PHE A 62 7.44 -20.03 -9.71
N LYS A 63 7.92 -18.81 -10.02
CA LYS A 63 8.88 -18.58 -11.11
C LYS A 63 10.14 -19.44 -10.94
N SER A 64 10.72 -19.47 -9.74
CA SER A 64 11.92 -20.29 -9.47
C SER A 64 11.66 -21.78 -9.70
N LEU A 65 10.54 -22.30 -9.21
CA LEU A 65 10.15 -23.70 -9.42
C LEU A 65 9.93 -24.01 -10.90
N LEU A 66 9.22 -23.13 -11.60
CA LEU A 66 8.95 -23.29 -13.03
C LEU A 66 10.24 -23.32 -13.87
N ILE A 67 11.16 -22.40 -13.61
CA ILE A 67 12.49 -22.38 -14.27
C ILE A 67 13.25 -23.68 -13.98
N SER A 68 13.17 -24.20 -12.75
CA SER A 68 13.84 -25.45 -12.38
C SER A 68 13.27 -26.65 -13.14
N GLU A 69 11.94 -26.79 -13.21
CA GLU A 69 11.31 -27.90 -13.92
C GLU A 69 11.51 -27.79 -15.43
N LEU A 70 11.36 -26.60 -16.02
CA LEU A 70 11.63 -26.38 -17.45
C LEU A 70 13.09 -26.67 -17.79
N GLY A 71 14.03 -26.35 -16.90
CA GLY A 71 15.45 -26.68 -17.11
C GLY A 71 15.74 -28.18 -17.16
N LYS A 72 14.89 -29.01 -16.56
CA LYS A 72 15.01 -30.48 -16.63
C LYS A 72 14.43 -31.04 -17.94
N VAL A 73 13.33 -30.46 -18.42
CA VAL A 73 12.58 -30.98 -19.58
C VAL A 73 13.10 -30.39 -20.91
N PHE A 74 13.53 -29.13 -20.91
CA PHE A 74 13.92 -28.35 -22.10
C PHE A 74 15.25 -27.60 -21.86
N PRO A 75 16.38 -28.33 -21.74
CA PRO A 75 17.65 -27.73 -21.31
C PRO A 75 18.25 -26.74 -22.31
N GLU A 76 18.10 -26.98 -23.63
CA GLU A 76 18.67 -26.11 -24.67
C GLU A 76 17.87 -24.81 -24.80
N GLU A 77 16.55 -24.90 -24.79
CA GLU A 77 15.65 -23.75 -24.84
C GLU A 77 15.79 -22.89 -23.58
N MET A 78 15.94 -23.51 -22.42
CA MET A 78 16.19 -22.78 -21.17
C MET A 78 17.57 -22.12 -21.12
N ALA A 79 18.59 -22.70 -21.75
CA ALA A 79 19.89 -22.05 -21.89
C ALA A 79 19.79 -20.79 -22.77
N GLN A 80 19.05 -20.85 -23.89
CA GLN A 80 18.79 -19.69 -24.74
C GLN A 80 17.97 -18.61 -24.01
N TYR A 81 16.92 -19.01 -23.28
CA TYR A 81 16.10 -18.11 -22.46
C TYR A 81 16.95 -17.34 -21.43
N LYS A 82 17.84 -18.05 -20.71
CA LYS A 82 18.75 -17.44 -19.73
C LYS A 82 19.77 -16.50 -20.37
N ALA A 83 20.25 -16.80 -21.58
CA ALA A 83 21.18 -15.94 -22.30
C ALA A 83 20.55 -14.59 -22.69
N ILE A 84 19.23 -14.54 -22.93
CA ILE A 84 18.51 -13.32 -23.32
C ILE A 84 18.09 -12.50 -22.10
N HIS A 85 17.68 -13.15 -21.00
CA HIS A 85 17.13 -12.47 -19.82
C HIS A 85 18.10 -12.33 -18.65
N GLY A 86 19.31 -12.87 -18.76
CA GLY A 86 20.27 -12.92 -17.66
C GLY A 86 19.83 -13.86 -16.54
N ASP A 87 20.78 -14.28 -15.70
CA ASP A 87 20.46 -14.85 -14.38
C ASP A 87 20.08 -13.69 -13.45
N ASP A 88 19.00 -12.97 -13.77
CA ASP A 88 18.46 -12.00 -12.81
C ASP A 88 17.86 -12.82 -11.65
N PRO A 89 18.50 -12.79 -10.46
CA PRO A 89 17.92 -13.46 -9.32
C PRO A 89 16.55 -12.82 -9.07
N PRO A 90 15.55 -13.61 -8.68
CA PRO A 90 14.27 -13.03 -8.35
C PRO A 90 14.47 -12.05 -7.18
N SER A 91 14.17 -10.77 -7.44
CA SER A 91 14.14 -9.72 -6.42
C SER A 91 13.04 -9.99 -5.39
#